data_AF-A0A3B9VC44-F1
#
_entry.id   AF-A0A3B9VC44-F1
#
_cell.length_a   1.000
_cell.length_b   1.000
_cell.length_c   1.000
_cell.angle_alpha   90.00
_cell.angle_beta   90.00
_cell.angle_gamma   90.00
#
_symmetry.space_group_name_H-M   'P 1'
#
loop_
_entity.id
_entity.type
_entity.pdbx_description
1 polymer ?
#
loop_
_entity_poly.entity_id
_entity_poly.type
_entity_poly.pdbx_seq_one_letter_code
_entity_poly.pdbx_strand_id
1 'polypeptide(L)'
;LFWIVFIVTVIYLGVKFIPPYFSYYVFKGEVAGAADTAHVNSDQVIVKNLLEEARDWGLPIKQEDIIVERGDSEIRVSIVYKVDVNFFNRYTKSLYFDIYSVKPIKTK
;
A
#
# COMPACT_ATOMS: atom_id res chain seq x y z
N LEU A 1 -21.28 16.37 28.91
CA LEU A 1 -21.73 15.29 27.99
C LEU A 1 -21.22 15.50 26.57
N PHE A 2 -21.51 16.65 25.94
CA PHE A 2 -21.06 16.97 24.58
C PHE A 2 -19.55 16.71 24.35
N TRP A 3 -18.69 17.26 25.20
CA TRP A 3 -17.23 17.09 25.09
C TRP A 3 -16.76 15.63 25.17
N ILE A 4 -17.40 14.83 26.02
CA ILE A 4 -17.06 13.41 26.18
C ILE A 4 -17.42 12.66 24.88
N VAL A 5 -18.63 12.88 24.36
CA VAL A 5 -19.08 12.27 23.10
C VAL A 5 -18.18 12.71 21.94
N PHE A 6 -17.80 13.99 21.89
CA PHE A 6 -16.90 14.52 20.88
C PHE A 6 -15.53 13.83 20.91
N ILE A 7 -14.90 13.75 22.09
CA ILE A 7 -13.59 13.11 22.27
C ILE A 7 -13.65 11.62 21.88
N VAL A 8 -14.66 10.89 22.36
CA VAL A 8 -14.84 9.47 22.01
C VAL A 8 -14.99 9.28 20.50
N THR A 9 -15.74 10.17 19.84
CA THR A 9 -15.92 10.13 18.38
C THR A 9 -14.60 10.37 17.65
N VAL A 10 -13.82 11.37 18.06
CA VAL A 10 -12.51 11.67 17.45
C VAL A 10 -11.54 10.50 17.62
N ILE A 11 -11.47 9.92 18.83
CA ILE A 11 -10.60 8.75 19.08
C ILE A 11 -11.03 7.57 18.22
N TYR A 12 -12.33 7.27 18.16
CA TYR A 12 -12.86 6.18 17.35
C TYR A 12 -12.53 6.35 15.86
N LEU A 13 -12.68 7.57 15.32
CA LEU A 13 -12.27 7.88 13.95
C LEU A 13 -10.75 7.71 13.78
N GLY A 14 -9.95 8.23 14.72
CA GLY A 14 -8.49 8.08 14.71
C GLY A 14 -8.06 6.62 14.62
N VAL A 15 -8.59 5.75 15.48
CA VAL A 15 -8.28 4.31 15.49
C VAL A 15 -8.67 3.60 14.19
N LYS A 16 -9.71 4.08 13.48
CA LYS A 16 -10.16 3.52 12.20
C LYS A 16 -9.36 4.00 10.99
N PHE A 17 -8.95 5.28 10.98
CA PHE A 17 -8.30 5.90 9.82
C PHE A 17 -6.77 5.85 9.90
N ILE A 18 -6.17 5.96 11.08
CA ILE A 18 -4.71 6.00 11.21
C ILE A 18 -4.04 4.71 10.68
N PRO A 19 -4.50 3.49 11.04
CA PRO A 19 -3.79 2.28 10.61
C PRO A 19 -3.72 2.09 9.08
N PRO A 20 -4.81 2.26 8.29
CA PRO A 20 -4.72 2.17 6.83
C PRO A 20 -3.70 3.13 6.21
N TYR A 21 -3.64 4.38 6.67
CA TYR A 21 -2.65 5.35 6.17
C TYR A 21 -1.23 4.98 6.62
N PHE A 22 -1.06 4.52 7.85
CA PHE A 22 0.25 4.10 8.36
C PHE A 22 0.80 2.91 7.56
N SER A 23 0.02 1.84 7.39
CA SER A 23 0.43 0.67 6.59
C SER A 23 0.71 1.05 5.13
N TYR A 24 -0.08 1.96 4.55
CA TYR A 24 0.19 2.50 3.21
C TYR A 24 1.57 3.17 3.11
N TYR A 25 1.93 4.04 4.07
CA TYR A 25 3.23 4.73 4.03
C TYR A 25 4.41 3.78 4.23
N VAL A 26 4.28 2.79 5.10
CA VAL A 26 5.33 1.80 5.30
C VAL A 26 5.50 0.92 4.06
N PHE A 27 4.41 0.37 3.55
CA PHE A 27 4.43 -0.48 2.36
C PHE A 27 4.91 0.28 1.11
N LYS A 28 4.62 1.58 0.99
CA LYS A 28 5.20 2.43 -0.06
C LYS A 28 6.73 2.46 -0.02
N GLY A 29 7.33 2.44 1.17
CA GLY A 29 8.77 2.33 1.35
C GLY A 29 9.30 0.98 0.85
N GLU A 30 8.61 -0.11 1.19
CA GLU A 30 8.95 -1.47 0.74
C GLU A 30 8.88 -1.61 -0.78
N VAL A 31 7.85 -1.03 -1.41
CA VAL A 31 7.73 -0.98 -2.88
C VAL A 31 8.89 -0.20 -3.52
N ALA A 32 9.35 0.88 -2.89
CA ALA A 32 10.51 1.62 -3.37
C ALA A 32 11.80 0.79 -3.28
N GLY A 33 11.99 0.04 -2.19
CA GLY A 33 13.12 -0.88 -2.02
C GLY A 33 13.07 -2.07 -3.00
N ALA A 34 11.89 -2.60 -3.26
CA ALA A 34 11.69 -3.64 -4.26
C ALA A 34 12.02 -3.14 -5.68
N ALA A 35 11.62 -1.91 -6.02
CA ALA A 35 12.00 -1.28 -7.28
C ALA A 35 13.51 -1.05 -7.40
N ASP A 36 14.20 -0.74 -6.30
CA ASP A 36 15.67 -0.60 -6.29
C ASP A 36 16.40 -1.91 -6.59
N THR A 37 15.84 -3.05 -6.16
CA THR A 37 16.43 -4.38 -6.41
C THR A 37 15.88 -5.05 -7.66
N ALA A 38 14.96 -4.40 -8.39
CA ALA A 38 14.27 -4.98 -9.53
C ALA A 38 15.19 -5.29 -10.72
N HIS A 39 16.37 -4.66 -10.79
CA HIS A 39 17.37 -4.98 -11.81
C HIS A 39 18.06 -6.34 -11.58
N VAL A 40 18.07 -6.87 -10.35
CA VAL A 40 18.67 -8.18 -10.02
C VAL A 40 17.62 -9.28 -10.01
N ASN A 41 16.44 -8.96 -9.49
CA ASN A 41 15.37 -9.93 -9.26
C ASN A 41 14.48 -10.08 -10.49
N SER A 42 13.89 -11.25 -10.68
CA SER A 42 12.84 -11.45 -11.69
C SER A 42 11.52 -10.86 -11.23
N ASP A 43 10.62 -10.54 -12.16
CA ASP A 43 9.31 -9.94 -11.85
C ASP A 43 8.48 -10.84 -10.92
N GLN A 44 8.57 -12.15 -11.10
CA GLN A 44 7.88 -13.13 -10.24
C GLN A 44 8.37 -13.05 -8.79
N VAL A 45 9.68 -12.87 -8.57
CA VAL A 45 10.26 -12.72 -7.24
C VAL A 45 9.84 -11.39 -6.61
N ILE A 46 9.85 -10.30 -7.40
CA ILE A 46 9.41 -8.97 -6.94
C ILE A 46 7.94 -9.02 -6.49
N VAL A 47 7.06 -9.55 -7.34
CA VAL A 47 5.63 -9.67 -7.05
C VAL A 47 5.39 -10.56 -5.83
N LYS A 48 6.09 -11.69 -5.72
CA LYS A 48 5.98 -12.58 -4.55
C LYS A 48 6.37 -11.87 -3.26
N ASN A 49 7.52 -11.19 -3.24
CA ASN A 49 8.01 -10.49 -2.05
C ASN A 49 7.05 -9.37 -1.65
N LEU A 50 6.53 -8.60 -2.62
CA LEU A 50 5.55 -7.55 -2.36
C LEU A 50 4.22 -8.08 -1.82
N LEU A 51 3.78 -9.27 -2.27
CA LEU A 51 2.59 -9.92 -1.71
C LEU A 51 2.81 -10.43 -0.29
N GLU A 52 3.98 -10.97 0.01
CA GLU A 52 4.34 -11.39 1.36
C GLU A 52 4.37 -10.19 2.31
N GLU A 53 5.03 -9.11 1.92
CA GLU A 53 5.09 -7.87 2.69
C GLU A 53 3.70 -7.24 2.87
N ALA A 54 2.89 -7.19 1.81
CA ALA A 54 1.52 -6.68 1.89
C ALA A 54 0.68 -7.47 2.90
N ARG A 55 0.83 -8.80 2.92
CA ARG A 55 0.15 -9.68 3.88
C ARG A 55 0.61 -9.41 5.31
N ASP A 56 1.90 -9.20 5.51
CA ASP A 56 2.49 -8.94 6.83
C ASP A 56 2.00 -7.60 7.41
N TRP A 57 1.76 -6.60 6.55
CA TRP A 57 1.09 -5.33 6.92
C TRP A 57 -0.44 -5.39 6.96
N GLY A 58 -1.05 -6.55 6.68
CA GLY A 58 -2.49 -6.74 6.65
C GLY A 58 -3.19 -5.95 5.54
N LEU A 59 -2.48 -5.63 4.46
CA LEU A 59 -3.03 -4.91 3.32
C LEU A 59 -3.82 -5.87 2.41
N PRO A 60 -5.00 -5.45 1.91
CA PRO A 60 -5.84 -6.27 1.05
C PRO A 60 -5.37 -6.21 -0.42
N ILE A 61 -4.08 -6.41 -0.65
CA ILE A 61 -3.46 -6.37 -1.98
C ILE A 61 -3.43 -7.79 -2.54
N LYS A 62 -3.82 -7.91 -3.79
CA LYS A 62 -3.75 -9.16 -4.55
C LYS A 62 -2.70 -9.06 -5.65
N GLN A 63 -2.37 -10.21 -6.23
CA GLN A 63 -1.42 -10.27 -7.33
C GLN A 63 -1.85 -9.41 -8.53
N GLU A 64 -3.16 -9.37 -8.81
CA GLU A 64 -3.77 -8.57 -9.88
C GLU A 64 -3.62 -7.05 -9.67
N ASP A 65 -3.42 -6.61 -8.43
CA ASP A 65 -3.25 -5.20 -8.09
C ASP A 65 -1.80 -4.72 -8.31
N ILE A 66 -0.85 -5.65 -8.52
CA ILE A 66 0.58 -5.36 -8.66
C ILE A 66 0.98 -5.47 -10.13
N ILE A 67 1.44 -4.37 -10.69
CA ILE A 67 1.93 -4.28 -12.07
C ILE A 67 3.42 -3.92 -12.02
N VAL A 68 4.22 -4.75 -12.67
CA VAL A 68 5.67 -4.53 -12.86
C VAL A 68 5.93 -4.41 -14.35
N GLU A 69 6.37 -3.24 -14.78
CA GLU A 69 6.71 -2.94 -16.18
C GLU A 69 8.21 -2.66 -16.28
N ARG A 70 8.90 -3.37 -17.17
CA ARG A 70 10.30 -3.11 -17.51
C ARG A 70 10.34 -2.39 -18.85
N GLY A 71 10.63 -1.10 -18.83
CA GLY A 71 10.95 -0.32 -20.02
C GLY A 71 12.44 -0.37 -20.35
N ASP A 72 12.81 0.23 -21.49
CA ASP A 72 14.20 0.24 -21.97
C ASP A 72 15.16 1.00 -21.05
N SER A 73 14.65 2.01 -20.33
CA SER A 73 15.45 2.88 -19.45
C SER A 73 14.96 2.94 -18.01
N GLU A 74 13.82 2.32 -17.70
CA GLU A 74 13.21 2.40 -16.37
C GLU A 74 12.44 1.12 -16.02
N ILE A 75 12.42 0.79 -14.73
CA ILE A 75 11.52 -0.21 -14.16
C ILE A 75 10.46 0.53 -13.36
N ARG A 76 9.20 0.18 -13.61
CA ARG A 76 8.03 0.80 -13.01
C ARG A 76 7.26 -0.27 -12.24
N VAL A 77 7.01 0.01 -10.97
CA VAL A 77 6.16 -0.80 -10.11
C VAL A 77 4.98 0.06 -9.70
N SER A 78 3.77 -0.37 -10.06
CA SER A 78 2.53 0.31 -9.68
C SER A 78 1.60 -0.65 -8.96
N ILE A 79 1.04 -0.20 -7.85
CA ILE A 79 0.10 -0.97 -7.03
C ILE A 79 -1.10 -0.10 -6.70
N VAL A 80 -2.29 -0.54 -7.09
CA VAL A 80 -3.54 0.17 -6.82
C VAL A 80 -4.48 -0.75 -6.06
N TYR A 81 -4.89 -0.33 -4.88
CA TYR A 81 -5.78 -1.12 -4.03
C TYR A 81 -6.72 -0.23 -3.22
N LYS A 82 -7.70 -0.86 -2.59
CA LYS A 82 -8.64 -0.18 -1.70
C LYS A 82 -8.73 -0.84 -0.34
N VAL A 83 -8.94 -0.04 0.69
CA VAL A 83 -9.22 -0.50 2.05
C VAL A 83 -10.62 -0.07 2.45
N ASP A 84 -11.46 -1.05 2.77
CA ASP A 84 -12.84 -0.80 3.19
C ASP A 84 -12.91 -0.62 4.71
N VAL A 85 -13.17 0.61 5.14
CA VAL A 85 -13.31 0.98 6.55
C VAL A 85 -14.79 0.93 6.93
N ASN A 86 -15.15 -0.09 7.71
CA ASN A 86 -16.52 -0.26 8.21
C ASN A 86 -16.77 0.53 9.49
N PHE A 87 -17.82 1.34 9.52
CA PHE A 87 -18.31 2.12 10.65
C PHE A 87 -19.63 1.55 11.14
N PHE A 88 -19.68 1.17 12.43
CA PHE A 88 -20.88 0.67 13.10
C PHE A 88 -21.61 -0.46 12.34
N ASN A 89 -20.88 -1.22 11.52
CA ASN A 89 -21.42 -2.26 10.65
C ASN A 89 -22.58 -1.83 9.74
N ARG A 90 -22.71 -0.52 9.46
CA ARG A 90 -23.79 0.07 8.66
C ARG A 90 -23.29 0.97 7.54
N TYR A 91 -22.09 1.53 7.69
CA TYR A 91 -21.51 2.45 6.73
C TYR A 91 -20.10 2.00 6.37
N THR A 92 -19.83 1.75 5.11
CA THR A 92 -18.50 1.39 4.61
C THR A 92 -17.94 2.57 3.84
N LYS A 93 -16.73 3.02 4.22
CA LYS A 93 -15.97 3.99 3.42
C LYS A 93 -14.80 3.28 2.79
N SER A 94 -14.74 3.29 1.47
CA SER A 94 -13.56 2.81 0.74
C SER A 94 -12.49 3.90 0.67
N LEU A 95 -11.28 3.55 1.08
CA LEU A 95 -10.07 4.37 0.90
C LEU A 95 -9.29 3.80 -0.27
N TYR A 96 -8.96 4.65 -1.25
CA TYR A 96 -8.21 4.25 -2.42
C TYR A 96 -6.75 4.67 -2.25
N PHE A 97 -5.85 3.75 -2.51
CA PHE A 97 -4.41 3.95 -2.39
C PHE A 97 -3.74 3.57 -3.71
N ASP A 98 -2.83 4.43 -4.14
CA ASP A 98 -2.01 4.26 -5.33
C ASP A 98 -0.55 4.43 -4.92
N ILE A 99 0.24 3.40 -5.20
CA ILE A 99 1.68 3.38 -4.97
C ILE A 99 2.35 3.26 -6.33
N TYR A 100 3.17 4.26 -6.63
CA TYR A 100 3.91 4.32 -7.87
C TYR A 100 5.40 4.54 -7.58
N SER A 101 6.23 3.64 -8.08
CA SER A 101 7.69 3.70 -7.96
C SER A 101 8.32 3.48 -9.32
N VAL A 102 9.15 4.44 -9.73
CA VAL A 102 9.92 4.38 -10.98
C VAL A 102 11.39 4.47 -10.64
N LYS A 103 12.18 3.54 -11.19
CA LYS A 103 13.62 3.55 -11.05
C LYS A 103 14.29 3.51 -12.42
N PRO A 104 15.18 4.47 -12.73
CA PRO A 104 15.94 4.41 -13.97
C PRO A 104 16.92 3.24 -13.92
N ILE A 105 17.05 2.54 -15.04
CA ILE A 105 18.06 1.50 -15.22
C ILE A 105 19.41 2.22 -15.34
N LYS A 106 20.17 2.27 -14.23
CA LYS A 106 21.55 2.77 -14.28
C LYS A 106 22.41 1.75 -15.00
N THR A 107 22.54 1.90 -16.31
CA THR A 107 23.64 1.26 -17.07
C THR A 107 24.94 1.85 -16.53
N LYS A 108 25.73 1.02 -15.84
CA LYS A 108 27.12 1.35 -15.49
C LYS A 108 27.99 1.32 -16.74
#